data_AF-A0ABC9ABM6-F1
#
_entry.id   AF-A0ABC9ABM6-F1
#
_cell.length_a   1.000
_cell.length_b   1.000
_cell.length_c   1.000
_cell.angle_alpha   90.00
_cell.angle_beta   90.00
_cell.angle_gamma   90.00
#
_symmetry.space_group_name_H-M   'P 1'
#
loop_
_entity.id
_entity.type
_entity.pdbx_description
1 polymer ?
#
loop_
_entity_poly.entity_id
_entity_poly.type
_entity_poly.pdbx_seq_one_letter_code
_entity_poly.pdbx_strand_id
1 'polypeptide(L)'
;MDNFAYGSVARYLQLDRKKCCFPVNLAAHVCGQSYNHSEVGAAISWDDALQSGMRRFQHKFYNLFTCNCHLFVANCLNKIAYKGSVEWNVLNVAALVWFHGQWVDKMSVVRSFLPFLTVTCIGILMAGWSFLIGMAAFSALLIGWFIFTVYCFKGFVC
;
A
#
# COMPACT_ATOMS: atom_id res chain seq x y z
N MET A 1 3.22 -19.06 -11.51
CA MET A 1 4.32 -18.09 -11.75
C MET A 1 4.42 -17.28 -10.46
N ASP A 2 5.03 -17.84 -9.40
CA ASP A 2 4.77 -17.39 -8.01
C ASP A 2 6.04 -17.16 -7.18
N ASN A 3 7.17 -16.89 -7.83
CA ASN A 3 8.40 -16.49 -7.15
C ASN A 3 8.66 -15.00 -7.38
N PHE A 4 7.74 -14.17 -6.90
CA PHE A 4 8.10 -12.79 -6.60
C PHE A 4 9.14 -12.83 -5.47
N ALA A 5 10.23 -12.05 -5.57
CA ALA A 5 11.29 -11.97 -4.55
C ALA A 5 10.82 -11.47 -3.16
N TYR A 6 9.52 -11.42 -2.92
CA TYR A 6 8.81 -10.90 -1.76
C TYR A 6 8.17 -12.00 -0.90
N GLY A 7 8.43 -13.28 -1.22
CA GLY A 7 7.86 -14.42 -0.53
C GLY A 7 6.41 -14.70 -0.91
N SER A 8 5.87 -15.77 -0.35
CA SER A 8 4.49 -16.21 -0.58
C SER A 8 3.46 -15.23 0.00
N VAL A 9 2.38 -15.00 -0.75
CA VAL A 9 1.27 -14.11 -0.38
C VAL A 9 0.65 -14.55 0.94
N ALA A 10 0.42 -13.59 1.84
CA ALA A 10 -0.25 -13.85 3.12
C ALA A 10 -1.73 -13.44 3.10
N ARG A 11 -2.04 -12.33 2.44
CA ARG A 11 -3.38 -11.76 2.36
C ARG A 11 -3.66 -11.25 0.95
N TYR A 12 -4.93 -11.29 0.56
CA TYR A 12 -5.40 -10.71 -0.69
C TYR A 12 -6.66 -9.87 -0.44
N LEU A 13 -6.89 -8.89 -1.30
CA LEU A 13 -8.11 -8.10 -1.31
C LEU A 13 -8.60 -7.99 -2.75
N GLN A 14 -9.79 -8.52 -3.01
CA GLN A 14 -10.43 -8.33 -4.30
C GLN A 14 -11.13 -6.98 -4.34
N LEU A 15 -10.74 -6.13 -5.29
CA LEU A 15 -11.36 -4.83 -5.51
C LEU A 15 -12.65 -4.96 -6.31
N ASP A 16 -13.63 -4.11 -6.00
CA ASP A 16 -14.89 -4.08 -6.72
C ASP A 16 -14.74 -3.28 -8.02
N ARG A 17 -14.85 -3.97 -9.16
CA ARG A 17 -14.67 -3.37 -10.49
C ARG A 17 -15.68 -2.26 -10.80
N LYS A 18 -16.82 -2.19 -10.08
CA LYS A 18 -17.85 -1.15 -10.27
C LYS A 18 -17.50 0.17 -9.57
N LYS A 19 -16.49 0.18 -8.69
CA LYS A 19 -16.11 1.37 -7.92
C LYS A 19 -15.02 2.21 -8.59
N CYS A 20 -14.81 2.01 -9.89
CA CYS A 20 -13.83 2.75 -10.70
C CYS A 20 -14.53 3.79 -11.56
N CYS A 21 -13.81 4.86 -11.87
CA CYS A 21 -14.20 5.84 -12.86
C CYS A 21 -13.32 5.65 -14.10
N PHE A 22 -13.92 5.25 -15.22
CA PHE A 22 -13.26 5.19 -16.53
C PHE A 22 -13.92 6.21 -17.46
N PRO A 23 -13.54 7.49 -17.38
CA PRO A 23 -14.16 8.54 -18.16
C PRO A 23 -13.74 8.45 -19.63
N VAL A 24 -14.71 8.50 -20.55
CA VAL A 24 -14.42 8.64 -21.99
C VAL A 24 -14.04 10.09 -22.33
N ASN A 25 -14.56 11.05 -21.55
CA ASN A 25 -14.26 12.47 -21.61
C ASN A 25 -14.56 13.13 -20.25
N LEU A 26 -14.19 14.41 -20.11
CA LEU A 26 -14.32 15.15 -18.84
C LEU A 26 -15.78 15.24 -18.33
N ALA A 27 -16.76 15.25 -19.25
CA ALA A 27 -18.19 15.27 -18.93
C ALA A 27 -18.74 13.91 -18.44
N ALA A 28 -18.06 12.80 -18.73
CA ALA A 28 -18.48 11.44 -18.36
C ALA A 28 -17.94 10.98 -16.99
N HIS A 29 -17.28 11.86 -16.22
CA HIS A 29 -16.79 11.52 -14.89
C HIS A 29 -17.93 11.28 -13.92
N VAL A 30 -17.86 10.15 -13.20
CA VAL A 30 -18.80 9.80 -12.11
C VAL A 30 -18.21 10.12 -10.73
N CYS A 31 -16.92 10.45 -10.67
CA CYS A 31 -16.23 10.79 -9.42
C CYS A 31 -16.43 12.26 -9.04
N GLY A 32 -16.62 12.55 -7.75
CA GLY A 32 -16.76 13.91 -7.21
C GLY A 32 -15.53 14.81 -7.31
N GLN A 33 -14.45 14.33 -7.94
CA GLN A 33 -13.17 15.03 -8.14
C GLN A 33 -12.72 14.92 -9.61
N SER A 34 -13.63 15.18 -10.55
CA SER A 34 -13.41 14.99 -12.00
C SER A 34 -12.16 15.73 -12.52
N TYR A 35 -11.95 16.98 -12.08
CA TYR A 35 -10.79 17.78 -12.45
C TYR A 35 -9.48 17.16 -11.96
N ASN A 36 -9.34 16.89 -10.66
CA ASN A 36 -8.13 16.27 -10.08
C ASN A 36 -7.84 14.89 -10.70
N HIS A 37 -8.90 14.13 -11.04
CA HIS A 37 -8.74 12.83 -11.70
C HIS A 37 -8.10 12.96 -13.08
N SER A 38 -8.47 13.99 -13.85
CA SER A 38 -7.84 14.25 -15.15
C SER A 38 -6.36 14.62 -15.01
N GLU A 39 -5.96 15.39 -13.99
CA GLU A 39 -4.57 15.80 -13.75
C GLU A 39 -3.65 14.64 -13.36
N VAL A 40 -4.13 13.66 -12.60
CA VAL A 40 -3.35 12.48 -12.18
C VAL A 40 -3.13 11.48 -13.34
N GLY A 41 -3.79 11.70 -14.48
CA GLY A 41 -3.76 10.86 -15.66
C GLY A 41 -4.78 9.73 -15.56
N ALA A 42 -6.05 10.10 -15.79
CA ALA A 42 -7.20 9.19 -15.81
C ALA A 42 -6.99 8.06 -16.82
N ALA A 43 -6.99 6.83 -16.32
CA ALA A 43 -6.90 5.65 -17.15
C ALA A 43 -8.26 5.31 -17.77
N ILE A 44 -8.23 4.68 -18.94
CA ILE A 44 -9.44 4.23 -19.64
C ILE A 44 -9.84 2.79 -19.27
N SER A 45 -8.93 2.04 -18.66
CA SER A 45 -9.16 0.67 -18.19
C SER A 45 -8.23 0.31 -17.03
N TRP A 46 -8.47 -0.83 -16.39
CA TRP A 46 -7.55 -1.39 -15.38
C TRP A 46 -6.17 -1.71 -15.97
N ASP A 47 -6.14 -2.28 -17.17
CA ASP A 47 -4.88 -2.64 -17.84
C ASP A 47 -4.09 -1.39 -18.22
N ASP A 48 -4.76 -0.33 -18.67
CA ASP A 48 -4.13 0.95 -18.95
C ASP A 48 -3.54 1.59 -17.68
N ALA A 49 -4.28 1.55 -16.57
CA ALA A 49 -3.76 1.99 -15.27
C ALA A 49 -2.50 1.22 -14.85
N LEU A 50 -2.52 -0.11 -15.00
CA LEU A 50 -1.38 -0.98 -14.71
C LEU A 50 -0.18 -0.68 -15.62
N GLN A 51 -0.38 -0.59 -16.94
CA GLN A 51 0.68 -0.29 -17.90
C GLN A 51 1.27 1.11 -17.69
N SER A 52 0.43 2.10 -17.36
CA SER A 52 0.87 3.45 -17.01
C SER A 52 1.70 3.45 -15.71
N GLY A 53 1.23 2.72 -14.69
CA GLY A 53 1.98 2.50 -13.46
C GLY A 53 3.33 1.83 -13.73
N MET A 54 3.36 0.75 -14.50
CA MET A 54 4.60 0.04 -14.84
C MET A 54 5.60 0.97 -15.52
N ARG A 55 5.15 1.78 -16.48
CA ARG A 55 6.00 2.78 -17.14
C ARG A 55 6.56 3.83 -16.18
N ARG A 56 5.79 4.23 -15.16
CA ARG A 56 6.24 5.17 -14.12
C ARG A 56 7.28 4.57 -13.18
N PHE A 57 7.15 3.29 -12.83
CA PHE A 57 7.99 2.65 -11.81
C PHE A 57 9.16 1.83 -12.37
N GLN A 58 9.17 1.46 -13.66
CA GLN A 58 10.20 0.61 -14.27
C GLN A 58 11.63 1.15 -14.17
N HIS A 59 11.80 2.47 -14.10
CA HIS A 59 13.11 3.12 -13.98
C HIS A 59 13.40 3.65 -12.57
N LYS A 60 12.56 3.29 -11.58
CA LYS A 60 12.71 3.74 -10.19
C LYS A 60 13.30 2.64 -9.33
N PHE A 61 14.19 3.02 -8.41
CA PHE A 61 14.74 2.08 -7.45
C PHE A 61 13.73 1.78 -6.34
N TYR A 62 13.57 0.49 -6.03
CA TYR A 62 12.71 0.07 -4.93
C TYR A 62 13.27 0.58 -3.60
N ASN A 63 12.43 1.26 -2.83
CA ASN A 63 12.71 1.67 -1.46
C ASN A 63 11.52 1.30 -0.59
N LEU A 64 11.79 0.59 0.52
CA LEU A 64 10.75 0.06 1.41
C LEU A 64 9.77 1.14 1.88
N PHE A 65 10.25 2.36 2.11
CA PHE A 65 9.45 3.45 2.63
C PHE A 65 8.95 4.38 1.51
N THR A 66 9.82 4.80 0.58
CA THR A 66 9.47 5.88 -0.35
C THR A 66 9.09 5.42 -1.76
N CYS A 67 9.38 4.17 -2.13
CA CYS A 67 9.19 3.67 -3.50
C CYS A 67 8.90 2.17 -3.48
N ASN A 68 7.77 1.80 -2.89
CA ASN A 68 7.40 0.41 -2.65
C ASN A 68 6.18 -0.05 -3.48
N CYS A 69 5.80 -1.31 -3.32
CA CYS A 69 4.66 -1.90 -4.02
C CYS A 69 3.30 -1.28 -3.67
N HIS A 70 3.12 -0.77 -2.45
CA HIS A 70 1.87 -0.12 -2.04
C HIS A 70 1.69 1.23 -2.73
N LEU A 71 2.80 1.92 -3.02
CA LEU A 71 2.80 3.17 -3.77
C LEU A 71 2.45 2.95 -5.24
N PHE A 72 2.95 1.86 -5.82
CA PHE A 72 2.53 1.41 -7.15
C PHE A 72 1.02 1.15 -7.20
N VAL A 73 0.47 0.42 -6.22
CA VAL A 73 -0.97 0.18 -6.10
C VAL A 73 -1.73 1.49 -5.91
N ALA A 74 -1.28 2.37 -5.02
CA ALA A 74 -1.88 3.68 -4.81
C ALA A 74 -1.94 4.51 -6.09
N ASN A 75 -0.85 4.50 -6.89
CA ASN A 75 -0.82 5.16 -8.19
C ASN A 75 -1.88 4.60 -9.14
N CYS A 76 -2.01 3.28 -9.23
CA CYS A 76 -3.03 2.64 -10.06
C CYS A 76 -4.45 2.99 -9.59
N LEU A 77 -4.70 3.00 -8.27
CA LEU A 77 -6.02 3.35 -7.70
C LEU A 77 -6.39 4.82 -7.95
N ASN A 78 -5.42 5.73 -7.91
CA ASN A 78 -5.64 7.14 -8.22
C ASN A 78 -5.99 7.36 -9.70
N LYS A 79 -5.34 6.61 -10.60
CA LYS A 79 -5.59 6.68 -12.06
C LYS A 79 -6.98 6.21 -12.47
N ILE A 80 -7.66 5.42 -11.63
CA ILE A 80 -9.01 4.92 -11.89
C ILE A 80 -10.04 5.55 -10.95
N ALA A 81 -9.63 6.59 -10.19
CA ALA A 81 -10.37 7.20 -9.08
C ALA A 81 -11.16 6.17 -8.26
N TYR A 82 -10.50 5.13 -7.76
CA TYR A 82 -11.18 4.04 -7.05
C TYR A 82 -11.93 4.57 -5.82
N LYS A 83 -13.20 4.18 -5.67
CA LYS A 83 -14.17 4.73 -4.69
C LYS A 83 -14.35 6.25 -4.81
N GLY A 84 -14.12 6.83 -5.99
CA GLY A 84 -14.25 8.27 -6.24
C GLY A 84 -13.12 9.12 -5.65
N SER A 85 -12.05 8.51 -5.14
CA SER A 85 -10.89 9.21 -4.57
C SER A 85 -9.66 9.09 -5.47
N VAL A 86 -8.89 10.18 -5.53
CA VAL A 86 -7.59 10.28 -6.21
C VAL A 86 -6.45 10.58 -5.24
N GLU A 87 -6.69 10.36 -3.95
CA GLU A 87 -5.76 10.64 -2.85
C GLU A 87 -5.26 9.35 -2.17
N TRP A 88 -5.29 8.24 -2.88
CA TRP A 88 -4.67 7.00 -2.43
C TRP A 88 -3.17 7.21 -2.22
N ASN A 89 -2.70 6.78 -1.06
CA ASN A 89 -1.29 6.80 -0.68
C ASN A 89 -0.93 5.44 -0.05
N VAL A 90 0.36 5.24 0.23
CA VAL A 90 0.86 3.98 0.80
C VAL A 90 0.16 3.61 2.10
N LEU A 91 -0.12 4.58 2.98
CA LEU A 91 -0.75 4.34 4.28
C LEU A 91 -2.19 3.87 4.12
N ASN A 92 -2.96 4.52 3.25
CA ASN A 92 -4.36 4.18 3.01
C ASN A 92 -4.48 2.81 2.32
N VAL A 93 -3.56 2.47 1.41
CA VAL A 93 -3.51 1.13 0.80
C VAL A 93 -3.10 0.08 1.83
N ALA A 94 -2.09 0.35 2.67
CA ALA A 94 -1.69 -0.56 3.74
C ALA A 94 -2.82 -0.80 4.75
N ALA A 95 -3.52 0.25 5.16
CA ALA A 95 -4.69 0.16 6.03
C ALA A 95 -5.83 -0.63 5.35
N LEU A 96 -6.09 -0.38 4.06
CA LEU A 96 -7.10 -1.11 3.30
C LEU A 96 -6.83 -2.61 3.29
N VAL A 97 -5.59 -3.02 3.01
CA VAL A 97 -5.20 -4.44 3.04
C VAL A 97 -5.22 -4.98 4.47
N TRP A 98 -4.82 -4.19 5.47
CA TRP A 98 -4.77 -4.61 6.87
C TRP A 98 -6.16 -4.87 7.46
N PHE A 99 -7.14 -4.02 7.16
CA PHE A 99 -8.49 -4.13 7.73
C PHE A 99 -9.45 -4.96 6.87
N HIS A 100 -9.30 -4.93 5.53
CA HIS A 100 -10.23 -5.62 4.63
C HIS A 100 -9.61 -6.83 3.91
N GLY A 101 -8.30 -7.06 4.00
CA GLY A 101 -7.66 -8.21 3.36
C GLY A 101 -8.10 -9.54 3.98
N GLN A 102 -8.28 -10.55 3.15
CA GLN A 102 -8.56 -11.93 3.56
C GLN A 102 -7.25 -12.71 3.61
N TRP A 103 -7.10 -13.58 4.62
CA TRP A 103 -5.98 -14.51 4.68
C TRP A 103 -6.14 -15.57 3.60
N VAL A 104 -5.04 -15.91 2.93
CA VAL A 104 -5.03 -16.98 1.92
C VAL A 104 -5.40 -18.32 2.57
N ASP A 105 -4.83 -18.59 3.74
CA ASP A 105 -5.00 -19.83 4.48
C ASP A 105 -4.50 -19.67 5.93
N LYS A 106 -4.74 -20.69 6.79
CA LYS A 106 -4.33 -20.65 8.20
C LYS A 106 -2.80 -20.66 8.38
N MET A 107 -2.05 -21.34 7.50
CA MET A 107 -0.59 -21.38 7.54
C MET A 107 0.01 -20.01 7.20
N SER A 108 -0.64 -19.23 6.33
CA SER A 108 -0.26 -17.84 6.07
C SER A 108 -0.33 -16.96 7.33
N VAL A 109 -1.33 -17.16 8.20
CA VAL A 109 -1.41 -16.46 9.50
C VAL A 109 -0.21 -16.83 10.37
N VAL A 110 0.05 -18.13 10.53
CA VAL A 110 1.16 -18.63 11.34
C VAL A 110 2.49 -18.09 10.82
N ARG A 111 2.76 -18.17 9.52
CA ARG A 111 3.99 -17.67 8.91
C ARG A 111 4.18 -16.16 9.12
N SER A 112 3.10 -15.38 9.13
CA SER A 112 3.16 -13.93 9.35
C SER A 112 3.47 -13.54 10.79
N PHE A 113 2.95 -14.26 11.79
CA PHE A 113 3.09 -13.87 13.20
C PHE A 113 4.15 -14.65 13.97
N LEU A 114 4.42 -15.90 13.61
CA LEU A 114 5.34 -16.78 14.34
C LEU A 114 6.74 -16.16 14.52
N PRO A 115 7.41 -15.59 13.50
CA PRO A 115 8.75 -15.02 13.69
C PRO A 115 8.75 -13.82 14.64
N PHE A 116 7.71 -13.00 14.61
CA PHE A 116 7.58 -11.86 15.52
C PHE A 116 7.34 -12.34 16.96
N LEU A 117 6.48 -13.34 17.14
CA LEU A 117 6.20 -13.91 18.46
C LEU A 117 7.44 -14.56 19.06
N THR A 118 8.22 -15.32 18.28
CA THR A 118 9.43 -15.97 18.79
C THR A 118 10.48 -14.96 19.25
N VAL A 119 10.78 -13.94 18.43
CA VAL A 119 11.69 -12.85 18.82
C VAL A 119 11.18 -12.10 20.05
N THR A 120 9.87 -11.83 20.11
CA THR A 120 9.27 -11.16 21.27
C THR A 120 9.39 -11.99 22.54
N CYS A 121 9.10 -13.30 22.48
CA CYS A 121 9.26 -14.20 23.61
C CYS A 121 10.71 -14.25 24.09
N ILE A 122 11.68 -14.39 23.19
CA ILE A 122 13.11 -14.39 23.53
C ILE A 122 13.50 -13.06 24.19
N GLY A 123 13.07 -11.93 23.61
CA GLY A 123 13.35 -10.60 24.14
C GLY A 123 12.79 -10.37 25.55
N ILE A 124 11.56 -10.82 25.81
CA ILE A 124 10.95 -10.77 27.16
C ILE A 124 11.71 -11.66 28.13
N LEU A 125 12.11 -12.87 27.73
CA LEU A 125 12.87 -13.77 28.59
C LEU A 125 14.24 -13.20 28.98
N MET A 126 14.91 -12.48 28.08
CA MET A 126 16.23 -11.91 28.32
C MET A 126 16.21 -10.55 29.04
N ALA A 127 15.27 -9.67 28.70
CA ALA A 127 15.29 -8.26 29.12
C ALA A 127 13.95 -7.77 29.72
N GLY A 128 12.97 -8.66 29.91
CA GLY A 128 11.70 -8.37 30.57
C GLY A 128 10.89 -7.28 29.87
N TRP A 129 10.21 -6.45 30.66
CA TRP A 129 9.35 -5.36 30.16
C TRP A 129 10.11 -4.26 29.43
N SER A 130 11.40 -4.05 29.74
CA SER A 130 12.23 -3.04 29.08
C SER A 130 12.37 -3.31 27.58
N PHE A 131 12.39 -4.59 27.17
CA PHE A 131 12.38 -4.97 25.76
C PHE A 131 11.12 -4.48 25.04
N LEU A 132 9.95 -4.67 25.65
CA LEU A 132 8.67 -4.24 25.07
C LEU A 132 8.59 -2.72 24.95
N ILE A 133 9.05 -2.00 25.97
CA ILE A 133 9.11 -0.53 25.95
C ILE A 133 10.03 -0.06 24.81
N GLY A 134 11.22 -0.66 24.67
CA GLY A 134 12.15 -0.35 23.59
C GLY A 134 11.56 -0.62 22.21
N MET A 135 10.94 -1.78 22.02
CA MET A 135 10.26 -2.15 20.77
C MET A 135 9.11 -1.20 20.44
N ALA A 136 8.30 -0.82 21.43
CA ALA A 136 7.21 0.12 21.25
C ALA A 136 7.72 1.53 20.87
N ALA A 137 8.75 2.02 21.57
CA ALA A 137 9.36 3.32 21.29
C ALA A 137 9.99 3.36 19.89
N PHE A 138 10.78 2.34 19.52
CA PHE A 138 11.36 2.22 18.19
C PHE A 138 10.29 2.17 17.09
N SER A 139 9.25 1.37 17.30
CA SER A 139 8.13 1.25 16.35
C SER A 139 7.37 2.57 16.19
N ALA A 140 7.12 3.29 17.30
CA ALA A 140 6.45 4.59 17.28
C ALA A 140 7.29 5.64 16.53
N LEU A 141 8.61 5.67 16.75
CA LEU A 141 9.52 6.57 16.03
C LEU A 141 9.55 6.26 14.53
N LEU A 142 9.62 4.98 14.15
CA LEU A 142 9.58 4.58 12.75
C LEU A 142 8.26 4.94 12.06
N ILE A 143 7.12 4.65 12.71
CA ILE A 143 5.80 5.00 12.18
C ILE A 143 5.64 6.52 12.08
N GLY A 144 6.06 7.26 13.11
CA GLY A 144 6.01 8.71 13.13
C GLY A 144 6.83 9.33 12.00
N TRP A 145 8.08 8.88 11.83
CA TRP A 145 8.94 9.29 10.72
C TRP A 145 8.30 8.95 9.36
N PHE A 146 7.76 7.74 9.22
CA PHE A 146 7.15 7.29 7.98
C PHE A 146 5.93 8.13 7.59
N ILE A 147 5.03 8.39 8.53
CA ILE A 147 3.86 9.26 8.32
C ILE A 147 4.31 10.67 7.94
N PHE A 148 5.28 11.21 8.68
CA PHE A 148 5.84 12.54 8.39
C PHE A 148 6.42 12.63 6.97
N THR A 149 7.19 11.62 6.53
CA THR A 149 7.71 11.57 5.17
C THR A 149 6.60 11.51 4.12
N VAL A 150 5.59 10.67 4.30
CA VAL A 150 4.49 10.52 3.33
C VAL A 150 3.68 11.81 3.15
N TYR A 151 3.40 12.54 4.25
CA TYR A 151 2.55 13.73 4.19
C TYR A 151 3.33 15.03 3.94
N CYS A 152 4.51 15.19 4.55
CA CYS A 152 5.28 16.44 4.48
C CYS A 152 6.27 16.47 3.31
N PHE A 153 6.68 15.30 2.79
CA PHE A 153 7.71 15.20 1.75
C PHE A 153 7.17 14.50 0.48
N LYS A 154 6.12 15.06 -0.11
CA LYS A 154 5.52 14.57 -1.38
C LYS A 154 6.53 14.39 -2.52
N GLY A 155 7.67 15.10 -2.51
CA GLY A 155 8.72 15.01 -3.52
C GLY A 155 9.73 13.86 -3.35
N PHE A 156 9.77 13.19 -2.20
CA PHE A 156 10.65 12.05 -1.95
C PHE A 156 9.99 10.70 -2.24
N VAL A 157 8.67 10.72 -2.41
CA VAL A 157 7.87 9.56 -2.78
C VAL A 157 7.84 9.47 -4.31
N CYS A 158 8.10 8.28 -4.83
CA CYS A 158 7.95 7.99 -6.26
C CYS A 158 6.50 8.20 -6.77
#